data_AF-A0A944AG07-F1
#
_entry.id   AF-A0A944AG07-F1
#
_cell.length_a   1.000
_cell.length_b   1.000
_cell.length_c   1.000
_cell.angle_alpha   90.00
_cell.angle_beta   90.00
_cell.angle_gamma   90.00
#
_symmetry.space_group_name_H-M   'P 1'
#
loop_
_entity.id
_entity.type
_entity.pdbx_description
1 polymer ?
#
loop_
_entity_poly.entity_id
_entity_poly.type
_entity_poly.pdbx_seq_one_letter_code
_entity_poly.pdbx_strand_id
1 'polypeptide(L)'
;MAAEGIQSFGRKLSAMVMPNIGAFIAWGLITAIFISNGWWPNEHIAKLVTPMLRYLLPLLIAYTAGRNVAGVRGGVAGAVATMGVIIGSDTPMFIGAMIMGPLAGLYIKYWDEMVKGRIKPGFEMLVDNFSLGIIAMLLAIAGYLLIGHAVSWLTEAISNGVNWMLAHKLNPLLAVLVDPAKVLFLNNAVNHGIMTPLGIEQASQMGHSMLFLVDPNPGPGLGILLACWVFGKGATRQSAP
;
A
#
# COMPACT_ATOMS: atom_id res chain seq x y z
N MET A 1 -13.68 -17.32 -13.37
CA MET A 1 -12.73 -17.81 -12.34
C MET A 1 -11.50 -16.92 -12.15
N ALA A 2 -10.49 -16.87 -13.04
CA ALA A 2 -9.27 -16.07 -12.77
C ALA A 2 -9.53 -14.54 -12.70
N ALA A 3 -10.36 -14.00 -13.59
CA ALA A 3 -10.71 -12.57 -13.61
C ALA A 3 -11.52 -12.10 -12.37
N GLU A 4 -12.42 -12.95 -11.85
CA GLU A 4 -13.23 -12.64 -10.66
C GLU A 4 -12.40 -12.58 -9.38
N GLY A 5 -11.43 -13.50 -9.24
CA GLY A 5 -10.48 -13.49 -8.12
C GLY A 5 -9.66 -12.20 -8.09
N ILE A 6 -9.15 -11.79 -9.26
CA ILE A 6 -8.37 -10.56 -9.43
C ILE A 6 -9.21 -9.31 -9.11
N GLN A 7 -10.44 -9.22 -9.61
CA GLN A 7 -11.35 -8.11 -9.31
C GLN A 7 -11.76 -8.06 -7.84
N SER A 8 -11.98 -9.22 -7.21
CA SER A 8 -12.31 -9.30 -5.78
C SER A 8 -11.16 -8.84 -4.89
N PHE A 9 -9.92 -9.16 -5.27
CA PHE A 9 -8.71 -8.76 -4.58
C PHE A 9 -8.46 -7.26 -4.72
N GLY A 10 -8.57 -6.71 -5.94
CA GLY A 10 -8.48 -5.27 -6.19
C GLY A 10 -9.47 -4.48 -5.34
N ARG A 11 -10.74 -4.89 -5.32
CA ARG A 11 -11.78 -4.25 -4.51
C ARG A 11 -11.48 -4.27 -3.00
N LYS A 12 -10.89 -5.35 -2.47
CA LYS A 12 -10.47 -5.43 -1.07
C LYS A 12 -9.34 -4.45 -0.75
N LEU A 13 -8.37 -4.31 -1.64
CA LEU A 13 -7.28 -3.33 -1.48
C LEU A 13 -7.80 -1.89 -1.56
N SER A 14 -8.65 -1.58 -2.55
CA SER A 14 -9.25 -0.24 -2.68
C SER A 14 -10.08 0.13 -1.45
N ALA A 15 -10.79 -0.82 -0.84
CA ALA A 15 -11.57 -0.59 0.38
C ALA A 15 -10.72 -0.20 1.61
N MET A 16 -9.40 -0.45 1.59
CA MET A 16 -8.48 -0.03 2.64
C MET A 16 -7.99 1.42 2.44
N VAL A 17 -7.93 1.88 1.20
CA VAL A 17 -7.34 3.17 0.82
C VAL A 17 -8.41 4.25 0.65
N MET A 18 -9.54 3.93 0.01
CA MET A 18 -10.57 4.93 -0.33
C MET A 18 -11.07 5.76 0.87
N PRO A 19 -11.36 5.17 2.05
CA PRO A 19 -11.78 5.96 3.21
C PRO A 19 -10.73 6.97 3.69
N ASN A 20 -9.48 6.82 3.28
CA ASN A 20 -8.35 7.64 3.70
C ASN A 20 -7.95 8.70 2.67
N ILE A 21 -8.63 8.80 1.52
CA ILE A 21 -8.31 9.74 0.42
C ILE A 21 -8.16 11.19 0.92
N GLY A 22 -8.98 11.62 1.88
CA GLY A 22 -8.86 12.97 2.46
C GLY A 22 -7.50 13.25 3.09
N ALA A 23 -6.87 12.25 3.73
CA ALA A 23 -5.53 12.40 4.29
C ALA A 23 -4.44 12.48 3.20
N PHE A 24 -4.61 11.72 2.12
CA PHE A 24 -3.74 11.81 0.93
C PHE A 24 -3.83 13.19 0.27
N ILE A 25 -5.04 13.74 0.14
CA ILE A 25 -5.26 15.09 -0.40
C ILE A 25 -4.62 16.14 0.51
N ALA A 26 -4.86 16.07 1.82
CA ALA A 26 -4.30 17.04 2.77
C ALA A 26 -2.77 17.06 2.72
N TRP A 27 -2.15 15.89 2.70
CA TRP A 27 -0.71 15.78 2.53
C TRP A 27 -0.23 16.28 1.16
N GLY A 28 -0.95 15.94 0.08
CA GLY A 28 -0.64 16.42 -1.27
C GLY A 28 -0.70 17.94 -1.39
N LEU A 29 -1.67 18.59 -0.75
CA LEU A 29 -1.77 20.06 -0.68
C LEU A 29 -0.62 20.67 0.10
N ILE A 30 -0.29 20.12 1.27
CA ILE A 30 0.86 20.60 2.06
C ILE A 30 2.14 20.51 1.22
N THR A 31 2.28 19.41 0.50
CA THR A 31 3.41 19.15 -0.39
C THR A 31 3.47 20.16 -1.54
N ALA A 32 2.37 20.33 -2.29
CA ALA A 32 2.33 21.23 -3.45
C ALA A 32 2.52 22.71 -3.06
N ILE A 33 2.09 23.10 -1.87
CA ILE A 33 2.15 24.50 -1.43
C ILE A 33 3.49 24.81 -0.78
N PHE A 34 3.95 24.00 0.19
CA PHE A 34 4.97 24.45 1.15
C PHE A 34 6.38 23.88 0.96
N ILE A 35 6.59 22.91 0.08
CA ILE A 35 7.96 22.45 -0.23
C ILE A 35 8.77 23.55 -0.93
N SER A 36 10.09 23.37 -1.05
CA SER A 36 10.99 24.35 -1.70
C SER A 36 10.54 24.77 -3.10
N ASN A 37 9.94 23.84 -3.85
CA ASN A 37 9.46 24.03 -5.22
C ASN A 37 7.94 24.28 -5.29
N GLY A 38 7.29 24.48 -4.15
CA GLY A 38 5.85 24.69 -4.05
C GLY A 38 5.41 26.13 -4.35
N TRP A 39 4.10 26.36 -4.33
CA TRP A 39 3.52 27.70 -4.60
C TRP A 39 3.89 28.75 -3.55
N TRP A 40 4.02 28.33 -2.28
CA TRP A 40 4.41 29.17 -1.16
C TRP A 40 5.39 28.41 -0.25
N PRO A 41 6.68 28.33 -0.63
CA PRO A 41 7.67 27.55 0.12
C PRO A 41 7.78 27.99 1.58
N ASN A 42 7.76 27.01 2.49
CA ASN A 42 7.96 27.22 3.93
C ASN A 42 8.60 25.98 4.56
N GLU A 43 9.87 26.08 4.91
CA GLU A 43 10.65 24.96 5.47
C GLU A 43 10.08 24.42 6.80
N HIS A 44 9.43 25.26 7.60
CA HIS A 44 8.85 24.82 8.87
C HIS A 44 7.60 23.97 8.64
N ILE A 45 6.74 24.34 7.69
CA ILE A 45 5.52 23.60 7.35
C ILE A 45 5.87 22.35 6.52
N ALA A 46 6.86 22.44 5.61
CA ALA A 46 7.31 21.32 4.79
C ALA A 46 7.78 20.11 5.60
N LYS A 47 8.23 20.31 6.84
CA LYS A 47 8.59 19.22 7.77
C LYS A 47 7.43 18.25 8.07
N LEU A 48 6.18 18.63 7.79
CA LEU A 48 5.02 17.74 7.91
C LEU A 48 4.97 16.66 6.83
N VAL A 49 5.57 16.90 5.66
CA VAL A 49 5.48 16.01 4.49
C VAL A 49 6.03 14.62 4.82
N THR A 50 7.24 14.53 5.36
CA THR A 50 7.91 13.25 5.62
C THR A 50 7.20 12.40 6.68
N PRO A 51 6.81 12.93 7.86
CA PRO A 51 6.09 12.14 8.85
C PRO A 51 4.69 11.70 8.39
N MET A 52 4.00 12.53 7.60
CA MET A 52 2.70 12.15 7.05
C MET A 52 2.84 10.97 6.08
N LEU A 53 3.82 11.04 5.18
CA LEU A 53 4.09 9.96 4.22
C LEU A 53 4.58 8.68 4.91
N ARG A 54 5.55 8.79 5.83
CA ARG A 54 6.18 7.62 6.45
C ARG A 54 5.30 6.94 7.49
N TYR A 55 4.53 7.71 8.25
CA TYR A 55 3.76 7.19 9.39
C TYR A 55 2.26 7.30 9.17
N LEU A 56 1.75 8.52 8.98
CA LEU A 56 0.30 8.76 9.02
C LEU A 56 -0.46 7.94 7.96
N LEU A 57 -0.05 8.01 6.70
CA LEU A 57 -0.80 7.39 5.61
C LEU A 57 -0.79 5.85 5.68
N PRO A 58 0.36 5.18 5.92
CA PRO A 58 0.37 3.75 6.15
C PRO A 58 -0.47 3.34 7.37
N LEU A 59 -0.39 4.07 8.48
CA LEU A 59 -1.16 3.75 9.69
C LEU A 59 -2.67 3.86 9.47
N LEU A 60 -3.12 4.87 8.72
CA LEU A 60 -4.52 5.02 8.37
C LEU A 60 -5.03 3.88 7.48
N ILE A 61 -4.20 3.42 6.52
CA ILE A 61 -4.52 2.23 5.73
C ILE A 61 -4.62 1.00 6.61
N ALA A 62 -3.65 0.77 7.49
CA ALA A 62 -3.67 -0.37 8.41
C ALA A 62 -4.87 -0.34 9.35
N TYR A 63 -5.22 0.84 9.86
CA TYR A 63 -6.40 1.03 10.69
C TYR A 63 -7.68 0.68 9.95
N THR A 64 -7.88 1.22 8.75
CA THR A 64 -9.06 0.92 7.93
C THR A 64 -9.10 -0.57 7.56
N ALA A 65 -7.96 -1.15 7.20
CA ALA A 65 -7.86 -2.55 6.81
C ALA A 65 -8.16 -3.50 7.99
N GLY A 66 -7.62 -3.23 9.19
CA GLY A 66 -7.95 -4.00 10.40
C GLY A 66 -9.38 -3.78 10.86
N ARG A 67 -9.90 -2.55 10.68
CA ARG A 67 -11.30 -2.23 11.00
C ARG A 67 -12.29 -2.99 10.14
N ASN A 68 -11.97 -3.20 8.87
CA ASN A 68 -12.77 -4.02 7.96
C ASN A 68 -12.87 -5.50 8.40
N VAL A 69 -12.00 -5.96 9.31
CA VAL A 69 -11.99 -7.35 9.80
C VAL A 69 -12.60 -7.50 11.20
N ALA A 70 -12.21 -6.66 12.16
CA ALA A 70 -12.64 -6.78 13.56
C ALA A 70 -13.06 -5.45 14.20
N GLY A 71 -13.67 -4.55 13.41
CA GLY A 71 -14.18 -3.28 13.90
C GLY A 71 -13.08 -2.39 14.50
N VAL A 72 -13.45 -1.50 15.42
CA VAL A 72 -12.50 -0.51 15.95
C VAL A 72 -11.28 -1.16 16.59
N ARG A 73 -11.46 -2.26 17.34
CA ARG A 73 -10.36 -3.00 17.98
C ARG A 73 -9.37 -3.55 16.96
N GLY A 74 -9.86 -4.16 15.88
CA GLY A 74 -9.01 -4.60 14.77
C GLY A 74 -8.26 -3.46 14.11
N GLY A 75 -8.89 -2.29 13.97
CA GLY A 75 -8.23 -1.11 13.41
C GLY A 75 -7.09 -0.59 14.27
N VAL A 76 -7.32 -0.42 15.57
CA VAL A 76 -6.27 0.05 16.50
C VAL A 76 -5.13 -0.97 16.56
N ALA A 77 -5.43 -2.27 16.64
CA ALA A 77 -4.42 -3.33 16.60
C ALA A 77 -3.60 -3.30 15.30
N GLY A 78 -4.26 -3.11 14.15
CA GLY A 78 -3.61 -2.99 12.85
C GLY A 78 -2.65 -1.81 12.76
N ALA A 79 -3.05 -0.64 13.27
CA ALA A 79 -2.18 0.53 13.32
C ALA A 79 -0.94 0.28 14.19
N VAL A 80 -1.10 -0.26 15.41
CA VAL A 80 0.01 -0.56 16.31
C VAL A 80 0.94 -1.62 15.70
N ALA A 81 0.39 -2.71 15.15
CA ALA A 81 1.18 -3.77 14.53
C ALA A 81 1.99 -3.26 13.32
N THR A 82 1.43 -2.33 12.55
CA THR A 82 2.09 -1.73 11.39
C THR A 82 3.26 -0.82 11.76
N MET A 83 3.32 -0.30 12.99
CA MET A 83 4.49 0.46 13.42
C MET A 83 5.77 -0.37 13.40
N GLY A 84 5.70 -1.65 13.79
CA GLY A 84 6.87 -2.54 13.71
C GLY A 84 7.42 -2.65 12.29
N VAL A 85 6.50 -2.74 11.33
CA VAL A 85 6.81 -2.80 9.90
C VAL A 85 7.43 -1.50 9.37
N ILE A 86 6.89 -0.35 9.76
CA ILE A 86 7.40 0.96 9.36
C ILE A 86 8.81 1.20 9.92
N ILE A 87 9.10 0.76 11.14
CA ILE A 87 10.43 0.92 11.75
C ILE A 87 11.43 -0.09 11.16
N GLY A 88 10.97 -1.24 10.67
CA GLY A 88 11.82 -2.25 10.02
C GLY A 88 12.28 -1.88 8.60
N SER A 89 11.84 -0.75 8.04
CA SER A 89 12.17 -0.31 6.68
C SER A 89 12.45 1.18 6.61
N ASP A 90 13.33 1.59 5.70
CA ASP A 90 13.62 2.99 5.40
C ASP A 90 12.61 3.64 4.44
N THR A 91 11.77 2.83 3.80
CA THR A 91 10.76 3.29 2.85
C THR A 91 9.35 3.29 3.45
N PRO A 92 8.43 4.15 2.98
CA PRO A 92 7.03 4.12 3.42
C PRO A 92 6.35 2.77 3.16
N MET A 93 5.83 2.11 4.21
CA MET A 93 5.34 0.73 4.14
C MET A 93 3.82 0.60 3.87
N PHE A 94 3.36 1.07 2.71
CA PHE A 94 1.94 0.95 2.30
C PHE A 94 1.48 -0.50 2.16
N ILE A 95 2.26 -1.34 1.46
CA ILE A 95 1.94 -2.76 1.29
C ILE A 95 2.02 -3.48 2.64
N GLY A 96 3.01 -3.15 3.46
CA GLY A 96 3.14 -3.65 4.83
C GLY A 96 1.89 -3.36 5.65
N ALA A 97 1.37 -2.14 5.58
CA ALA A 97 0.12 -1.74 6.24
C ALA A 97 -1.11 -2.51 5.72
N MET A 98 -1.22 -2.72 4.40
CA MET A 98 -2.32 -3.49 3.79
C MET A 98 -2.32 -4.98 4.19
N ILE A 99 -1.15 -5.52 4.55
CA ILE A 99 -1.00 -6.91 5.02
C ILE A 99 -1.21 -6.98 6.54
N MET A 100 -0.54 -6.12 7.29
CA MET A 100 -0.57 -6.14 8.75
C MET A 100 -1.92 -5.72 9.32
N GLY A 101 -2.61 -4.77 8.70
CA GLY A 101 -3.92 -4.32 9.15
C GLY A 101 -4.93 -5.48 9.23
N PRO A 102 -5.23 -6.19 8.13
CA PRO A 102 -6.12 -7.34 8.15
C PRO A 102 -5.61 -8.49 9.03
N LEU A 103 -4.30 -8.75 9.05
CA LEU A 103 -3.73 -9.79 9.92
C LEU A 103 -4.00 -9.50 11.38
N ALA A 104 -3.70 -8.30 11.87
CA ALA A 104 -4.00 -7.91 13.24
C ALA A 104 -5.51 -7.98 13.53
N GLY A 105 -6.34 -7.52 12.59
CA GLY A 105 -7.79 -7.69 12.68
C GLY A 105 -8.23 -9.14 12.80
N LEU A 106 -7.61 -10.08 12.08
CA LEU A 106 -7.91 -11.51 12.20
C LEU A 106 -7.54 -12.06 13.56
N TYR A 107 -6.36 -11.74 14.10
CA TYR A 107 -5.96 -12.17 15.44
C TYR A 107 -6.90 -11.64 16.53
N ILE A 108 -7.32 -10.37 16.43
CA ILE A 108 -8.32 -9.81 17.34
C ILE A 108 -9.66 -10.53 17.19
N LYS A 109 -10.13 -10.76 15.95
CA LYS A 109 -11.39 -11.46 15.70
C LYS A 109 -11.40 -12.85 16.34
N TYR A 110 -10.33 -13.63 16.13
CA TYR A 110 -10.22 -14.97 16.71
C TYR A 110 -10.19 -14.93 18.23
N TRP A 111 -9.44 -13.99 18.82
CA TRP A 111 -9.42 -13.81 20.27
C TRP A 111 -10.82 -13.48 20.83
N ASP A 112 -11.51 -12.54 20.20
CA ASP A 112 -12.84 -12.09 20.65
C ASP A 112 -13.86 -13.22 20.58
N GLU A 113 -13.81 -14.05 19.53
CA GLU A 113 -14.65 -15.25 19.40
C GLU A 113 -14.35 -16.30 20.49
N MET A 114 -13.08 -16.49 20.87
CA MET A 114 -12.68 -17.44 21.91
C MET A 114 -13.15 -17.03 23.32
N VAL A 115 -13.17 -15.73 23.58
CA VAL A 115 -13.42 -15.18 24.93
C VAL A 115 -14.89 -14.78 25.11
N LYS A 116 -15.68 -14.77 24.04
CA LYS A 116 -17.12 -14.45 24.05
C LYS A 116 -17.88 -15.26 25.09
N GLY A 117 -18.62 -14.56 25.96
CA GLY A 117 -19.44 -15.17 27.03
C GLY A 117 -18.65 -15.75 28.20
N ARG A 118 -17.31 -15.62 28.22
CA ARG A 118 -16.45 -16.07 29.32
C ARG A 118 -16.02 -14.94 30.28
N ILE A 119 -16.23 -13.69 29.88
CA ILE A 119 -15.85 -12.52 30.68
C ILE A 119 -17.00 -12.13 31.62
N LYS A 120 -16.66 -11.84 32.87
CA LYS A 120 -17.63 -11.33 33.84
C LYS A 120 -18.03 -9.88 33.50
N PRO A 121 -19.30 -9.50 33.68
CA PRO A 121 -19.73 -8.11 33.52
C PRO A 121 -18.84 -7.15 34.32
N GLY A 122 -18.42 -6.05 33.69
CA GLY A 122 -17.52 -5.06 34.29
C GLY A 122 -16.02 -5.29 34.02
N PHE A 123 -15.60 -6.49 33.59
CA PHE A 123 -14.21 -6.77 33.19
C PHE A 123 -13.97 -6.72 31.67
N GLU A 124 -15.03 -6.60 30.87
CA GLU A 124 -14.98 -6.64 29.40
C GLU A 124 -13.99 -5.63 28.83
N MET A 125 -14.10 -4.36 29.24
CA MET A 125 -13.22 -3.30 28.75
C MET A 125 -11.75 -3.52 29.12
N LEU A 126 -11.48 -4.14 30.27
CA LEU A 126 -10.13 -4.48 30.71
C LEU A 126 -9.55 -5.59 29.84
N VAL A 127 -10.29 -6.69 29.66
CA VAL A 127 -9.85 -7.81 28.82
C VAL A 127 -9.70 -7.36 27.37
N ASP A 128 -10.62 -6.55 26.85
CA ASP A 128 -10.62 -6.05 25.47
C ASP A 128 -9.39 -5.19 25.17
N ASN A 129 -9.04 -4.26 26.06
CA ASN A 129 -7.90 -3.38 25.89
C ASN A 129 -6.56 -4.10 26.09
N PHE A 130 -6.45 -4.95 27.12
CA PHE A 130 -5.20 -5.70 27.37
C PHE A 130 -4.93 -6.73 26.29
N SER A 131 -5.93 -7.49 25.86
CA SER A 131 -5.76 -8.45 24.77
C SER A 131 -5.35 -7.77 23.46
N LEU A 132 -6.00 -6.64 23.13
CA LEU A 132 -5.61 -5.82 21.98
C LEU A 132 -4.15 -5.38 22.09
N GLY A 133 -3.75 -4.83 23.23
CA GLY A 133 -2.39 -4.36 23.46
C GLY A 133 -1.34 -5.47 23.31
N ILE A 134 -1.58 -6.64 23.93
CA ILE A 134 -0.66 -7.78 23.88
C ILE A 134 -0.55 -8.33 22.45
N ILE A 135 -1.68 -8.57 21.79
CA ILE A 135 -1.70 -9.09 20.41
C ILE A 135 -0.99 -8.11 19.47
N ALA A 136 -1.33 -6.83 19.54
CA ALA A 136 -0.75 -5.82 18.67
C ALA A 136 0.75 -5.61 18.92
N MET A 137 1.19 -5.68 20.17
CA MET A 137 2.62 -5.63 20.53
C MET A 137 3.40 -6.80 19.93
N LEU A 138 2.89 -8.03 20.09
CA LEU A 138 3.54 -9.22 19.53
C LEU A 138 3.62 -9.14 18.00
N LEU A 139 2.55 -8.70 17.34
CA LEU A 139 2.53 -8.50 15.89
C LEU A 139 3.47 -7.37 15.44
N ALA A 140 3.62 -6.29 16.21
CA ALA A 140 4.57 -5.24 15.92
C ALA A 140 6.01 -5.75 16.00
N ILE A 141 6.36 -6.47 17.06
CA ILE A 141 7.70 -7.08 17.22
C ILE A 141 7.96 -8.06 16.07
N ALA A 142 6.99 -8.93 15.76
CA ALA A 142 7.10 -9.87 14.65
C ALA A 142 7.28 -9.14 13.31
N GLY A 143 6.50 -8.08 13.05
CA GLY A 143 6.60 -7.28 11.83
C GLY A 143 7.98 -6.64 11.67
N TYR A 144 8.53 -6.06 12.75
CA TYR A 144 9.88 -5.48 12.75
C TYR A 144 10.95 -6.53 12.40
N LEU A 145 10.91 -7.69 13.06
CA LEU A 145 11.89 -8.74 12.83
C LEU A 145 11.74 -9.33 11.41
N LEU A 146 10.53 -9.65 10.97
CA LEU A 146 10.30 -10.30 9.68
C LEU A 146 10.70 -9.43 8.50
N ILE A 147 10.48 -8.12 8.55
CA ILE A 147 10.81 -7.24 7.42
C ILE A 147 12.31 -7.04 7.28
N GLY A 148 13.04 -6.86 8.38
CA GLY A 148 14.50 -6.78 8.32
C GLY A 148 15.11 -8.02 7.66
N HIS A 149 14.63 -9.21 8.02
CA HIS A 149 15.08 -10.48 7.42
C HIS A 149 14.60 -10.66 5.97
N ALA A 150 13.36 -10.30 5.66
CA ALA A 150 12.83 -10.43 4.31
C ALA A 150 13.56 -9.52 3.31
N VAL A 151 13.85 -8.28 3.70
CA VAL A 151 14.56 -7.30 2.86
C VAL A 151 16.02 -7.72 2.64
N SER A 152 16.72 -8.14 3.69
CA SER A 152 18.11 -8.64 3.58
C SER A 152 18.18 -9.88 2.69
N TRP A 153 17.31 -10.88 2.92
CA TRP A 153 17.25 -12.08 2.08
C TRP A 153 16.94 -11.77 0.62
N LEU A 154 15.97 -10.88 0.35
CA LEU A 154 15.63 -10.49 -1.03
C LEU A 154 16.82 -9.80 -1.70
N THR A 155 17.51 -8.92 -0.97
CA THR A 155 18.67 -8.18 -1.48
C THR A 155 19.83 -9.13 -1.79
N GLU A 156 20.10 -10.11 -0.93
CA GLU A 156 21.10 -11.15 -1.17
C GLU A 156 20.72 -12.03 -2.36
N ALA A 157 19.45 -12.47 -2.46
CA ALA A 157 18.97 -13.30 -3.57
C ALA A 157 19.10 -12.58 -4.92
N ILE A 158 18.71 -11.30 -4.97
CA ILE A 158 18.87 -10.47 -6.17
C ILE A 158 20.35 -10.27 -6.49
N SER A 159 21.17 -9.94 -5.49
CA SER A 159 22.62 -9.72 -5.67
C SER A 159 23.31 -10.98 -6.20
N ASN A 160 22.96 -12.15 -5.66
CA ASN A 160 23.49 -13.44 -6.13
C ASN A 160 23.03 -13.76 -7.55
N GLY A 161 21.76 -13.48 -7.88
CA GLY A 161 21.24 -13.64 -9.23
C GLY A 161 21.97 -12.73 -10.24
N VAL A 162 22.13 -11.45 -9.89
CA VAL A 162 22.87 -10.47 -10.70
C VAL A 162 24.33 -10.89 -10.89
N ASN A 163 25.02 -11.31 -9.83
CA ASN A 163 26.41 -11.77 -9.89
C ASN A 163 26.56 -13.02 -10.76
N TRP A 164 25.63 -13.97 -10.68
CA TRP A 164 25.61 -15.15 -11.56
C TRP A 164 25.44 -14.76 -13.03
N MET A 165 24.57 -13.79 -13.32
CA MET A 165 24.33 -13.31 -14.69
C MET A 165 25.52 -12.53 -15.26
N LEU A 166 26.19 -11.72 -14.44
CA LEU A 166 27.42 -11.02 -14.80
C LEU A 166 28.57 -12.00 -15.10
N ALA A 167 28.72 -13.04 -14.27
CA ALA A 167 29.75 -14.06 -14.47
C ALA A 167 29.62 -14.81 -15.81
N HIS A 168 28.39 -14.94 -16.33
CA HIS A 168 28.11 -15.59 -17.62
C HIS A 168 27.99 -14.60 -18.79
N LYS A 169 28.35 -13.32 -18.60
CA LYS A 169 28.20 -12.23 -19.59
C LYS A 169 26.78 -12.07 -20.14
N LEU A 170 25.77 -12.42 -19.34
CA LEU A 170 24.34 -12.34 -19.70
C LEU A 170 23.74 -10.96 -19.38
N ASN A 171 24.48 -9.89 -19.65
CA ASN A 171 24.07 -8.50 -19.43
C ASN A 171 22.64 -8.16 -19.95
N PRO A 172 22.16 -8.63 -21.12
CA PRO A 172 20.80 -8.34 -21.58
C PRO A 172 19.70 -9.08 -20.81
N LEU A 173 19.95 -10.28 -20.26
CA LEU A 173 18.97 -10.99 -19.42
C LEU A 173 18.76 -10.30 -18.06
N LEU A 174 19.79 -9.58 -17.60
CA LEU A 174 19.76 -8.84 -16.34
C LEU A 174 18.69 -7.74 -16.37
N ALA A 175 18.55 -7.06 -17.51
CA ALA A 175 17.45 -6.12 -17.77
C ALA A 175 16.08 -6.84 -17.78
N VAL A 176 15.99 -8.03 -18.39
CA VAL A 176 14.77 -8.86 -18.42
C VAL A 176 14.38 -9.42 -17.05
N LEU A 177 15.27 -9.44 -16.06
CA LEU A 177 14.93 -9.88 -14.69
C LEU A 177 14.64 -8.69 -13.77
N VAL A 178 15.42 -7.62 -13.88
CA VAL A 178 15.32 -6.41 -13.06
C VAL A 178 14.10 -5.58 -13.45
N ASP A 179 13.80 -5.43 -14.74
CA ASP A 179 12.71 -4.57 -15.19
C ASP A 179 11.32 -5.19 -14.93
N PRO A 180 11.10 -6.52 -15.07
CA PRO A 180 9.87 -7.14 -14.62
C PRO A 180 9.73 -7.19 -13.11
N ALA A 181 10.80 -7.28 -12.31
CA ALA A 181 10.67 -7.11 -10.86
C ALA A 181 10.16 -5.70 -10.48
N LYS A 182 10.53 -4.67 -11.26
CA LYS A 182 9.93 -3.32 -11.18
C LYS A 182 8.50 -3.24 -11.74
N VAL A 183 7.98 -4.26 -12.43
CA VAL A 183 6.63 -4.25 -13.07
C VAL A 183 5.65 -5.27 -12.45
N LEU A 184 6.14 -6.40 -11.94
CA LEU A 184 5.35 -7.52 -11.39
C LEU A 184 4.80 -7.26 -9.98
N PHE A 185 5.32 -6.26 -9.27
CA PHE A 185 4.70 -5.77 -8.04
C PHE A 185 3.49 -4.82 -8.28
N LEU A 186 3.12 -4.57 -9.54
CA LEU A 186 2.63 -3.25 -9.92
C LEU A 186 1.57 -3.26 -11.05
N ASN A 187 0.38 -3.86 -10.83
CA ASN A 187 -0.79 -3.53 -11.68
C ASN A 187 -2.09 -3.30 -10.88
N ASN A 188 -2.47 -4.21 -9.96
CA ASN A 188 -3.60 -3.97 -9.04
C ASN A 188 -3.19 -3.21 -7.75
N ALA A 189 -1.93 -3.33 -7.33
CA ALA A 189 -1.30 -2.41 -6.39
C ALA A 189 -0.90 -1.09 -7.07
N VAL A 190 -0.72 -1.08 -8.41
CA VAL A 190 -0.43 0.15 -9.15
C VAL A 190 -1.59 1.11 -9.18
N ASN A 191 -2.77 0.68 -9.61
CA ASN A 191 -3.87 1.63 -9.79
C ASN A 191 -4.40 2.22 -8.47
N HIS A 192 -4.34 1.49 -7.34
CA HIS A 192 -4.91 1.96 -6.05
C HIS A 192 -3.92 2.08 -4.89
N GLY A 193 -2.72 1.51 -5.00
CA GLY A 193 -1.70 1.50 -3.94
C GLY A 193 -0.39 2.21 -4.29
N ILE A 194 -0.14 2.54 -5.57
CA ILE A 194 1.17 3.05 -6.02
C ILE A 194 1.03 4.27 -6.94
N MET A 195 0.04 4.39 -7.84
CA MET A 195 -0.17 5.60 -8.65
C MET A 195 -0.57 6.81 -7.80
N THR A 196 -1.42 6.62 -6.79
CA THR A 196 -1.81 7.69 -5.87
C THR A 196 -0.61 8.18 -5.04
N PRO A 197 0.16 7.32 -4.33
CA PRO A 197 1.35 7.78 -3.59
C PRO A 197 2.55 8.16 -4.46
N LEU A 198 2.77 7.59 -5.66
CA LEU A 198 3.83 8.06 -6.59
C LEU A 198 3.49 9.38 -7.27
N GLY A 199 2.22 9.65 -7.60
CA GLY A 199 1.84 10.95 -8.15
C GLY A 199 2.00 12.07 -7.13
N ILE A 200 1.78 11.70 -5.89
CA ILE A 200 2.07 12.50 -4.72
C ILE A 200 3.59 12.64 -4.45
N GLU A 201 4.40 11.59 -4.65
CA GLU A 201 5.86 11.61 -4.40
C GLU A 201 6.57 12.40 -5.51
N GLN A 202 6.08 12.29 -6.74
CA GLN A 202 6.45 13.16 -7.85
C GLN A 202 6.00 14.61 -7.63
N ALA A 203 4.80 14.84 -7.09
CA ALA A 203 4.41 16.18 -6.65
C ALA A 203 5.30 16.70 -5.51
N SER A 204 5.82 15.81 -4.65
CA SER A 204 6.77 16.14 -3.58
C SER A 204 8.18 16.48 -4.05
N GLN A 205 8.62 15.98 -5.20
CA GLN A 205 9.93 16.28 -5.75
C GLN A 205 9.88 17.36 -6.85
N MET A 206 8.81 17.40 -7.63
CA MET A 206 8.68 18.19 -8.86
C MET A 206 7.51 19.19 -8.85
N GLY A 207 6.69 19.25 -7.78
CA GLY A 207 5.54 20.17 -7.65
C GLY A 207 4.29 19.77 -8.45
N HIS A 208 4.43 18.82 -9.39
CA HIS A 208 3.36 18.32 -10.25
C HIS A 208 3.54 16.83 -10.52
N SER A 209 2.46 16.12 -10.86
CA SER A 209 2.58 14.76 -11.38
C SER A 209 1.58 14.46 -12.48
N MET A 210 2.11 13.94 -13.59
CA MET A 210 1.32 13.42 -14.70
C MET A 210 0.47 12.20 -14.31
N LEU A 211 0.79 11.50 -13.22
CA LEU A 211 0.03 10.33 -12.76
C LEU A 211 -1.41 10.69 -12.33
N PHE A 212 -1.66 11.91 -11.88
CA PHE A 212 -3.02 12.41 -11.62
C PHE A 212 -3.82 12.70 -12.90
N LEU A 213 -3.13 12.92 -14.01
CA LEU A 213 -3.74 13.16 -15.32
C LEU A 213 -3.95 11.87 -16.11
N VAL A 214 -3.43 10.71 -15.68
CA VAL A 214 -3.66 9.43 -16.37
C VAL A 214 -5.12 8.97 -16.27
N ASP A 215 -5.80 9.26 -15.16
CA ASP A 215 -7.22 8.92 -14.97
C ASP A 215 -8.18 9.78 -15.85
N PRO A 216 -7.91 11.08 -16.09
CA PRO A 216 -8.64 11.87 -17.08
C PRO A 216 -7.97 11.95 -18.48
N ASN A 217 -6.90 11.18 -18.78
CA ASN A 217 -6.27 11.23 -20.11
C ASN A 217 -6.94 10.21 -21.04
N PRO A 218 -7.67 10.64 -22.08
CA PRO A 218 -8.35 9.74 -23.01
C PRO A 218 -7.39 8.97 -23.93
N GLY A 219 -6.09 9.25 -23.90
CA GLY A 219 -5.07 8.68 -24.80
C GLY A 219 -4.97 7.14 -24.80
N PRO A 220 -4.88 6.46 -23.64
CA PRO A 220 -4.90 4.99 -23.58
C PRO A 220 -6.24 4.41 -24.05
N GLY A 221 -7.35 5.12 -23.80
CA GLY A 221 -8.67 4.76 -24.31
C GLY A 221 -8.72 4.81 -25.84
N LEU A 222 -8.14 5.85 -26.45
CA LEU A 222 -8.03 6.00 -27.90
C LEU A 222 -7.19 4.88 -28.54
N GLY A 223 -6.10 4.47 -27.90
CA GLY A 223 -5.28 3.34 -28.35
C GLY A 223 -6.02 2.00 -28.31
N ILE A 224 -6.79 1.76 -27.24
CA ILE A 224 -7.63 0.56 -27.10
C ILE A 224 -8.80 0.59 -28.11
N LEU A 225 -9.42 1.74 -28.33
CA LEU A 225 -10.48 1.93 -29.33
C LEU A 225 -9.95 1.70 -30.75
N LEU A 226 -8.76 2.22 -31.08
CA LEU A 226 -8.10 1.97 -32.36
C LEU A 226 -7.75 0.49 -32.54
N ALA A 227 -7.27 -0.18 -31.48
CA ALA A 227 -7.01 -1.61 -31.52
C ALA A 227 -8.29 -2.43 -31.71
N CYS A 228 -9.39 -2.08 -31.02
CA CYS A 228 -10.71 -2.69 -31.21
C CYS A 228 -11.32 -2.41 -32.60
N TRP A 229 -11.02 -1.24 -33.18
CA TRP A 229 -11.50 -0.87 -34.51
C TRP A 229 -10.75 -1.59 -35.64
N VAL A 230 -9.42 -1.73 -35.52
CA VAL A 230 -8.55 -2.37 -36.54
C VAL A 230 -8.57 -3.90 -36.42
N PHE A 231 -8.54 -4.44 -35.21
CA PHE A 231 -8.36 -5.89 -34.97
C PHE A 231 -9.59 -6.59 -34.38
N GLY A 232 -10.61 -5.84 -33.93
CA GLY A 232 -11.85 -6.42 -33.39
C GLY A 232 -12.81 -6.97 -34.45
N LYS A 233 -13.61 -7.96 -34.08
CA LYS A 233 -14.66 -8.57 -34.93
C LYS A 233 -16.01 -8.57 -34.21
N GLY A 234 -17.09 -8.23 -34.93
CA GLY A 234 -18.45 -8.24 -34.38
C GLY A 234 -18.74 -7.05 -33.45
N ALA A 235 -19.41 -7.31 -32.32
CA ALA A 235 -19.89 -6.29 -31.39
C ALA A 235 -18.78 -5.41 -30.79
N THR A 236 -17.56 -5.95 -30.61
CA THR A 236 -16.39 -5.20 -30.12
C THR A 236 -15.87 -4.15 -31.10
N ARG A 237 -16.12 -4.30 -32.40
CA ARG A 237 -15.80 -3.27 -33.42
C ARG A 237 -16.89 -2.21 -33.51
N GLN A 238 -18.15 -2.58 -33.25
CA GLN A 238 -19.32 -1.70 -33.33
C GLN A 238 -19.54 -0.85 -32.06
N SER A 239 -18.92 -1.24 -30.95
CA SER A 239 -19.02 -0.54 -29.65
C SER A 239 -17.91 0.50 -29.45
N ALA A 240 -16.94 0.56 -30.37
CA ALA A 240 -16.03 1.70 -30.49
C ALA A 240 -16.74 2.75 -31.36
N PRO A 241 -16.95 4.00 -30.88
CA PRO A 241 -17.54 5.06 -31.69
C PRO A 241 -16.65 5.44 -32.88
#